data_AF-A0A812V912-F1
#
_entry.id   AF-A0A812V912-F1
#
_cell.length_a   1.000
_cell.length_b   1.000
_cell.length_c   1.000
_cell.angle_alpha   90.00
_cell.angle_beta   90.00
_cell.angle_gamma   90.00
#
_symmetry.space_group_name_H-M   'P 1'
#
loop_
_entity.id
_entity.type
_entity.pdbx_description
1 polymer ?
#
loop_
_entity_poly.entity_id
_entity_poly.type
_entity_poly.pdbx_seq_one_letter_code
_entity_poly.pdbx_strand_id
1 'polypeptide(L)'
;MSGKIIIKNADGSDVTQANGTALSQPQELSLYSVPSLDTFDTMCGTTNASAYADGGQKECAGKFLPGTHDTDFEKCMQAIDCMMNKEMRVVGFDSHQSHIVTFMQQMIPHHANAVNMAKILLKHAETQVAAVEDLEDIMWGMINVQNFQIHVMRNYLANHAAYGDTIHDGVPLLATSVGEHCESTLDVDVVIPTQSQNLSPTTSVSGCTPSETMLCMKVGAVSLLIMGHWFILVLHCRILPGAFDLKQGSQDTTPKRYIPFVEARR
;
A
#
# COMPACT_ATOMS: atom_id res chain seq x y z
N MET A 1 0.71 -13.81 13.09
CA MET A 1 1.57 -15.01 12.84
C MET A 1 2.52 -14.66 11.70
N SER A 2 3.85 -14.61 11.91
CA SER A 2 4.78 -14.60 10.77
C SER A 2 5.04 -16.06 10.39
N GLY A 3 4.52 -16.48 9.24
CA GLY A 3 4.74 -17.82 8.72
C GLY A 3 6.02 -17.87 7.90
N LYS A 4 6.89 -18.86 8.16
CA LYS A 4 8.02 -19.19 7.28
C LYS A 4 7.50 -20.12 6.18
N ILE A 5 7.61 -19.71 4.91
CA ILE A 5 7.33 -20.59 3.77
C ILE A 5 8.66 -21.23 3.35
N ILE A 6 8.78 -22.55 3.52
CA ILE A 6 9.90 -23.33 3.02
C ILE A 6 9.42 -24.08 1.78
N ILE A 7 10.00 -23.80 0.63
CA ILE A 7 9.71 -24.54 -0.61
C ILE A 7 10.80 -25.57 -0.81
N LYS A 8 10.42 -26.85 -0.87
CA LYS A 8 11.30 -27.99 -1.12
C LYS A 8 10.75 -28.83 -2.27
N ASN A 9 11.64 -29.55 -2.95
CA ASN A 9 11.23 -30.59 -3.90
C ASN A 9 10.53 -31.74 -3.15
N ALA A 10 9.84 -32.62 -3.90
CA ALA A 10 9.12 -33.75 -3.32
C ALA A 10 10.03 -34.74 -2.56
N ASP A 11 11.32 -34.77 -2.88
CA ASP A 11 12.35 -35.58 -2.22
C ASP A 11 12.98 -34.89 -0.99
N GLY A 12 12.53 -33.69 -0.63
CA GLY A 12 13.05 -32.90 0.49
C GLY A 12 14.32 -32.09 0.19
N SER A 13 14.87 -32.23 -1.02
CA SER A 13 15.98 -31.37 -1.48
C SER A 13 15.51 -29.93 -1.71
N ASP A 14 16.46 -29.00 -1.70
CA ASP A 14 16.16 -27.59 -1.94
C ASP A 14 15.77 -27.38 -3.41
N VAL A 15 14.82 -26.47 -3.64
CA VAL A 15 14.33 -26.18 -4.99
C VAL A 15 15.48 -25.65 -5.85
N THR A 16 15.59 -26.21 -7.06
CA THR A 16 16.52 -25.77 -8.10
C THR A 16 15.75 -25.20 -9.29
N GLN A 17 16.42 -24.40 -10.11
CA GLN A 17 15.89 -23.96 -11.40
C GLN A 17 15.70 -25.16 -12.33
N ALA A 18 14.87 -25.01 -13.37
CA ALA A 18 14.59 -26.08 -14.35
C ALA A 18 15.85 -26.65 -15.05
N ASN A 19 16.94 -25.88 -15.09
CA ASN A 19 18.24 -26.30 -15.63
C ASN A 19 19.14 -26.99 -14.60
N GLY A 20 18.64 -27.32 -13.41
CA GLY A 20 19.38 -27.96 -12.32
C GLY A 20 20.31 -27.04 -11.53
N THR A 21 20.36 -25.74 -11.84
CA THR A 21 21.15 -24.76 -11.08
C THR A 21 20.42 -24.32 -9.81
N ALA A 22 21.17 -23.91 -8.79
CA ALA A 22 20.58 -23.35 -7.57
C ALA A 22 19.72 -22.11 -7.89
N LEU A 23 18.71 -21.85 -7.06
CA LEU A 23 17.99 -20.57 -7.12
C LEU A 23 18.97 -19.41 -6.92
N SER A 24 18.66 -18.26 -7.51
CA SER A 24 19.48 -17.04 -7.44
C SER A 24 19.71 -16.51 -6.03
N GLN A 25 18.92 -16.98 -5.05
CA GLN A 25 19.07 -16.70 -3.62
C GLN A 25 18.93 -18.03 -2.84
N PRO A 26 19.98 -18.88 -2.82
CA PRO A 26 19.90 -20.21 -2.21
C PRO A 26 20.02 -20.16 -0.68
N GLN A 27 20.45 -19.02 -0.13
CA GLN A 27 20.59 -18.81 1.30
C GLN A 27 19.31 -18.22 1.86
N GLU A 28 18.81 -18.84 2.93
CA GLU A 28 17.70 -18.30 3.71
C GLU A 28 18.07 -16.89 4.22
N LEU A 29 17.28 -15.90 3.82
CA LEU A 29 17.39 -14.56 4.38
C LEU A 29 16.84 -14.60 5.81
N SER A 30 17.53 -13.93 6.73
CA SER A 30 16.99 -13.73 8.08
C SER A 30 15.63 -13.05 7.95
N LEU A 31 14.58 -13.73 8.42
CA LEU A 31 13.26 -13.12 8.52
C LEU A 31 13.32 -11.93 9.48
N TYR A 32 12.43 -10.96 9.27
CA TYR A 32 12.26 -9.85 10.20
C TYR A 32 11.90 -10.39 11.59
N SER A 33 12.48 -9.81 12.63
CA SER A 33 12.09 -10.12 14.00
C SER A 33 10.60 -9.83 14.19
N VAL A 34 9.90 -10.75 14.85
CA VAL A 34 8.51 -10.50 15.24
C VAL A 34 8.52 -9.28 16.18
N PRO A 35 7.76 -8.22 15.88
CA PRO A 35 7.67 -7.07 16.77
C PRO A 35 7.16 -7.53 18.15
N SER A 36 7.86 -7.13 19.21
CA SER A 36 7.33 -7.25 20.57
C SER A 36 6.22 -6.22 20.72
N LEU A 37 4.98 -6.67 20.93
CA LEU A 37 3.85 -5.77 21.14
C LEU A 37 3.77 -5.41 22.62
N ASP A 38 3.74 -4.12 22.93
CA ASP A 38 3.47 -3.66 24.28
C ASP A 38 1.97 -3.72 24.61
N THR A 39 1.58 -3.24 25.79
CA THR A 39 0.18 -3.28 26.24
C THR A 39 -0.75 -2.47 25.33
N PHE A 40 -0.30 -1.32 24.83
CA PHE A 40 -1.11 -0.48 23.95
C PHE A 40 -1.29 -1.15 22.59
N ASP A 41 -0.19 -1.62 21.97
CA ASP A 41 -0.25 -2.30 20.69
C ASP A 41 -1.03 -3.62 20.77
N THR A 42 -0.94 -4.35 21.88
CA THR A 42 -1.73 -5.57 22.12
C THR A 42 -3.22 -5.27 22.23
N MET A 43 -3.57 -4.17 22.92
CA MET A 43 -4.95 -3.72 23.07
C MET A 43 -5.54 -3.32 21.70
N CYS A 44 -4.83 -2.47 20.96
CA CYS A 44 -5.26 -1.97 19.66
C CYS A 44 -5.15 -2.99 18.51
N GLY A 45 -4.34 -4.03 18.67
CA GLY A 45 -3.96 -4.91 17.56
C GLY A 45 -2.98 -4.27 16.57
N THR A 46 -2.32 -3.17 16.94
CA THR A 46 -1.39 -2.40 16.11
C THR A 46 0.05 -2.89 16.26
N THR A 47 0.99 -2.20 15.62
CA THR A 47 2.42 -2.37 15.83
C THR A 47 3.08 -0.98 15.86
N ASN A 48 3.90 -0.72 16.89
CA ASN A 48 4.67 0.52 17.09
C ASN A 48 3.81 1.80 17.23
N ALA A 49 2.55 1.69 17.65
CA ALA A 49 1.65 2.84 17.79
C ALA A 49 1.73 3.49 19.17
N SER A 50 2.25 2.79 20.19
CA SER A 50 2.21 3.23 21.59
C SER A 50 2.90 4.56 21.86
N ALA A 51 4.00 4.85 21.16
CA ALA A 51 4.70 6.12 21.30
C ALA A 51 3.83 7.33 20.87
N TYR A 52 2.82 7.11 20.02
CA TYR A 52 1.97 8.15 19.43
C TYR A 52 0.62 8.29 20.14
N ALA A 53 0.33 7.41 21.10
CA ALA A 53 -0.86 7.51 21.94
C ALA A 53 -0.79 8.72 22.88
N ASP A 54 -1.93 9.10 23.45
CA ASP A 54 -2.02 10.15 24.47
C ASP A 54 -1.06 9.86 25.65
N GLY A 55 -0.23 10.83 26.03
CA GLY A 55 0.85 10.69 27.01
C GLY A 55 2.11 9.96 26.50
N GLY A 56 2.13 9.55 25.24
CA GLY A 56 3.27 8.93 24.57
C GLY A 56 4.37 9.94 24.20
N GLN A 57 5.59 9.43 23.99
CA GLN A 57 6.77 10.27 23.69
C GLN A 57 6.66 11.03 22.36
N LYS A 58 5.78 10.60 21.47
CA LYS A 58 5.52 11.17 20.14
C LYS A 58 4.05 11.55 19.95
N GLU A 59 3.33 11.80 21.04
CA GLU A 59 1.95 12.32 20.98
C GLU A 59 1.86 13.55 20.07
N CYS A 60 0.75 13.66 19.35
CA CYS A 60 0.45 14.83 18.53
C CYS A 60 -0.36 15.84 19.33
N ALA A 61 -0.02 17.12 19.21
CA ALA A 61 -0.82 18.19 19.81
C ALA A 61 -2.24 18.29 19.21
N GLY A 62 -2.39 17.88 17.95
CA GLY A 62 -3.68 17.87 17.23
C GLY A 62 -4.43 16.55 17.36
N LYS A 63 -5.77 16.65 17.40
CA LYS A 63 -6.67 15.50 17.27
C LYS A 63 -7.07 15.31 15.80
N PHE A 64 -6.98 14.07 15.32
CA PHE A 64 -7.38 13.68 13.96
C PHE A 64 -8.83 13.22 13.91
N LEU A 65 -9.33 12.70 15.03
CA LEU A 65 -10.74 12.42 15.25
C LEU A 65 -11.34 13.48 16.18
N PRO A 66 -12.43 14.16 15.82
CA PRO A 66 -13.14 15.03 16.76
C PRO A 66 -13.85 14.19 17.84
N GLY A 67 -13.96 14.72 19.06
CA GLY A 67 -14.68 14.06 20.16
C GLY A 67 -13.83 13.80 21.41
N THR A 68 -14.41 13.06 22.35
CA THR A 68 -13.83 12.76 23.67
C THR A 68 -12.86 11.59 23.67
N HIS A 69 -12.91 10.70 22.67
CA HIS A 69 -12.06 9.49 22.56
C HIS A 69 -12.20 8.58 23.77
N ASP A 70 -13.44 8.30 24.18
CA ASP A 70 -13.71 7.53 25.40
C ASP A 70 -13.47 6.03 25.19
N THR A 71 -13.54 5.55 23.94
CA THR A 71 -13.35 4.15 23.58
C THR A 71 -11.92 3.81 23.23
N ASP A 72 -11.54 2.54 23.43
CA ASP A 72 -10.25 2.02 22.98
C ASP A 72 -10.07 2.18 21.47
N PHE A 73 -11.12 1.93 20.68
CA PHE A 73 -11.09 2.11 19.23
C PHE A 73 -10.66 3.54 18.83
N GLU A 74 -11.28 4.56 19.42
CA GLU A 74 -10.97 5.97 19.11
C GLU A 74 -9.54 6.33 19.53
N LYS A 75 -9.08 5.85 20.70
CA LYS A 75 -7.69 6.06 21.17
C LYS A 75 -6.69 5.41 20.23
N CYS A 76 -6.98 4.19 19.77
CA CYS A 76 -6.14 3.49 18.81
C CYS A 76 -6.06 4.24 17.48
N MET A 77 -7.20 4.68 16.94
CA MET A 77 -7.27 5.44 15.69
C MET A 77 -6.52 6.78 15.81
N GLN A 78 -6.73 7.53 16.90
CA GLN A 78 -6.01 8.78 17.17
C GLN A 78 -4.48 8.57 17.20
N ALA A 79 -4.01 7.49 17.83
CA ALA A 79 -2.58 7.18 17.90
C ALA A 79 -1.97 6.88 16.52
N ILE A 80 -2.65 6.07 15.69
CA ILE A 80 -2.11 5.70 14.37
C ILE A 80 -2.22 6.83 13.34
N ASP A 81 -3.22 7.70 13.45
CA ASP A 81 -3.29 8.92 12.65
C ASP A 81 -2.20 9.91 13.04
N CYS A 82 -1.89 10.02 14.34
CA CYS A 82 -0.72 10.76 14.80
C CYS A 82 0.58 10.16 14.27
N MET A 83 0.73 8.84 14.33
CA MET A 83 1.87 8.11 13.76
C MET A 83 2.04 8.44 12.28
N MET A 84 0.96 8.36 11.48
CA MET A 84 1.00 8.71 10.06
C MET A 84 1.44 10.17 9.84
N ASN A 85 0.83 11.12 10.56
CA ASN A 85 1.17 12.53 10.42
C ASN A 85 2.63 12.83 10.76
N LYS A 86 3.20 12.18 11.76
CA LYS A 86 4.62 12.36 12.12
C LYS A 86 5.55 11.62 11.17
N GLU A 87 5.22 10.40 10.79
CA GLU A 87 6.10 9.55 10.01
C GLU A 87 6.14 9.91 8.52
N MET A 88 5.10 10.56 7.98
CA MET A 88 5.06 11.06 6.60
C MET A 88 5.84 12.36 6.36
N ARG A 89 6.45 12.95 7.40
CA ARG A 89 7.19 14.22 7.33
C ARG A 89 8.64 14.01 6.86
N VAL A 90 8.80 13.54 5.64
CA VAL A 90 10.07 13.00 5.16
C VAL A 90 10.98 14.04 4.50
N VAL A 91 12.26 13.71 4.28
CA VAL A 91 13.17 14.60 3.52
C VAL A 91 12.65 14.75 2.09
N GLY A 92 12.71 15.99 1.60
CA GLY A 92 12.20 16.36 0.28
C GLY A 92 13.17 16.09 -0.86
N PHE A 93 12.73 16.45 -2.07
CA PHE A 93 13.50 16.31 -3.30
C PHE A 93 14.92 16.87 -3.17
N ASP A 94 15.10 18.03 -2.53
CA ASP A 94 16.40 18.71 -2.42
C ASP A 94 17.48 17.87 -1.72
N SER A 95 17.10 16.88 -0.90
CA SER A 95 18.06 16.02 -0.19
C SER A 95 18.59 14.86 -1.03
N HIS A 96 17.77 14.31 -1.93
CA HIS A 96 18.09 13.07 -2.65
C HIS A 96 17.82 13.13 -4.17
N GLN A 97 17.32 14.27 -4.68
CA GLN A 97 17.04 14.59 -6.08
C GLN A 97 16.16 13.56 -6.82
N SER A 98 15.14 12.99 -6.17
CA SER A 98 14.32 11.90 -6.73
C SER A 98 12.88 11.90 -6.26
N HIS A 99 11.93 12.21 -7.15
CA HIS A 99 10.49 12.16 -6.84
C HIS A 99 10.03 10.77 -6.38
N ILE A 100 10.63 9.71 -6.91
CA ILE A 100 10.31 8.34 -6.52
C ILE A 100 10.72 8.11 -5.07
N VAL A 101 11.88 8.59 -4.64
CA VAL A 101 12.33 8.46 -3.24
C VAL A 101 11.39 9.21 -2.31
N THR A 102 10.98 10.44 -2.63
CA THR A 102 9.98 11.17 -1.82
C THR A 102 8.67 10.38 -1.72
N PHE A 103 8.18 9.84 -2.84
CA PHE A 103 6.98 9.01 -2.86
C PHE A 103 7.11 7.77 -1.97
N MET A 104 8.20 7.00 -2.12
CA MET A 104 8.41 5.77 -1.33
C MET A 104 8.51 6.08 0.16
N GLN A 105 9.23 7.14 0.53
CA GLN A 105 9.35 7.56 1.93
C GLN A 105 8.00 7.90 2.56
N GLN A 106 7.11 8.60 1.85
CA GLN A 106 5.77 8.94 2.38
C GLN A 106 4.79 7.76 2.32
N MET A 107 4.90 6.92 1.30
CA MET A 107 3.94 5.84 1.09
C MET A 107 4.16 4.67 2.05
N ILE A 108 5.37 4.47 2.57
CA ILE A 108 5.66 3.48 3.63
C ILE A 108 4.82 3.73 4.90
N PRO A 109 4.91 4.89 5.57
CA PRO A 109 4.10 5.18 6.76
C PRO A 109 2.61 5.34 6.46
N HIS A 110 2.24 5.84 5.27
CA HIS A 110 0.83 5.85 4.83
C HIS A 110 0.26 4.41 4.79
N HIS A 111 0.97 3.47 4.18
CA HIS A 111 0.56 2.06 4.14
C HIS A 111 0.60 1.41 5.52
N ALA A 112 1.59 1.73 6.35
CA ALA A 112 1.66 1.21 7.72
C ALA A 112 0.42 1.65 8.53
N ASN A 113 -0.03 2.89 8.36
CA ASN A 113 -1.26 3.38 8.98
C ASN A 113 -2.49 2.61 8.50
N ALA A 114 -2.63 2.42 7.17
CA ALA A 114 -3.77 1.68 6.62
C ALA A 114 -3.80 0.21 7.08
N VAL A 115 -2.65 -0.44 7.22
CA VAL A 115 -2.53 -1.78 7.83
C VAL A 115 -2.99 -1.75 9.28
N ASN A 116 -2.56 -0.75 10.06
CA ASN A 116 -2.97 -0.62 11.46
C ASN A 116 -4.47 -0.32 11.59
N MET A 117 -5.07 0.52 10.74
CA MET A 117 -6.53 0.75 10.71
C MET A 117 -7.31 -0.55 10.47
N ALA A 118 -6.89 -1.35 9.49
CA ALA A 118 -7.52 -2.63 9.20
C ALA A 118 -7.44 -3.60 10.39
N LYS A 119 -6.28 -3.65 11.07
CA LYS A 119 -6.08 -4.48 12.28
C LYS A 119 -6.94 -4.00 13.45
N ILE A 120 -7.05 -2.69 13.67
CA ILE A 120 -7.93 -2.12 14.71
C ILE A 120 -9.38 -2.50 14.45
N LEU A 121 -9.85 -2.37 13.21
CA LEU A 121 -11.24 -2.70 12.87
C LEU A 121 -11.54 -4.18 13.12
N LEU A 122 -10.66 -5.08 12.66
CA LEU A 122 -10.78 -6.52 12.93
C LEU A 122 -10.75 -6.83 14.44
N LYS A 123 -9.99 -6.07 15.23
CA LYS A 123 -9.83 -6.28 16.68
C LYS A 123 -11.03 -5.81 17.49
N HIS A 124 -11.59 -4.64 17.17
CA HIS A 124 -12.59 -3.98 18.01
C HIS A 124 -14.02 -4.12 17.49
N ALA A 125 -14.20 -4.52 16.23
CA ALA A 125 -15.50 -4.59 15.58
C ALA A 125 -15.71 -5.89 14.80
N GLU A 126 -15.08 -7.00 15.22
CA GLU A 126 -15.13 -8.31 14.53
C GLU A 126 -16.55 -8.73 14.10
N THR A 127 -17.54 -8.60 15.00
CA THR A 127 -18.94 -8.95 14.70
C THR A 127 -19.59 -8.03 13.68
N GLN A 128 -19.22 -6.75 13.65
CA GLN A 128 -19.71 -5.78 12.66
C GLN A 128 -19.02 -6.01 11.32
N VAL A 129 -17.73 -6.37 11.32
CA VAL A 129 -16.99 -6.76 10.12
C VAL A 129 -17.64 -7.98 9.48
N ALA A 130 -17.92 -9.02 10.26
CA ALA A 130 -18.59 -10.24 9.77
C ALA A 130 -20.02 -10.00 9.27
N ALA A 131 -20.66 -8.89 9.67
CA ALA A 131 -22.00 -8.53 9.21
C ALA A 131 -22.02 -7.78 7.86
N VAL A 132 -20.86 -7.32 7.37
CA VAL A 132 -20.72 -6.64 6.08
C VAL A 132 -20.08 -7.61 5.09
N GLU A 133 -20.81 -7.90 4.01
CA GLU A 133 -20.33 -8.78 2.93
C GLU A 133 -18.94 -8.31 2.42
N ASP A 134 -18.02 -9.27 2.28
CA ASP A 134 -16.64 -9.11 1.82
C ASP A 134 -15.72 -8.21 2.67
N LEU A 135 -16.20 -7.58 3.75
CA LEU A 135 -15.40 -6.61 4.50
C LEU A 135 -14.19 -7.27 5.19
N GLU A 136 -14.35 -8.47 5.74
CA GLU A 136 -13.24 -9.21 6.35
C GLU A 136 -12.12 -9.50 5.31
N ASP A 137 -12.49 -9.97 4.12
CA ASP A 137 -11.56 -10.23 3.03
C ASP A 137 -10.86 -8.96 2.55
N ILE A 138 -11.58 -7.83 2.52
CA ILE A 138 -10.98 -6.52 2.22
C ILE A 138 -9.96 -6.15 3.31
N MET A 139 -10.26 -6.35 4.59
CA MET A 139 -9.31 -6.04 5.68
C MET A 139 -8.04 -6.90 5.60
N TRP A 140 -8.18 -8.21 5.40
CA TRP A 140 -7.02 -9.09 5.21
C TRP A 140 -6.27 -8.77 3.91
N GLY A 141 -6.98 -8.40 2.85
CA GLY A 141 -6.40 -7.92 1.59
C GLY A 141 -5.55 -6.67 1.80
N MET A 142 -6.06 -5.68 2.53
CA MET A 142 -5.31 -4.47 2.90
C MET A 142 -4.05 -4.82 3.70
N ILE A 143 -4.18 -5.67 4.72
CA ILE A 143 -3.04 -6.10 5.54
C ILE A 143 -1.98 -6.77 4.67
N ASN A 144 -2.35 -7.72 3.83
CA ASN A 144 -1.37 -8.50 3.06
C ASN A 144 -0.72 -7.68 1.94
N VAL A 145 -1.53 -6.98 1.14
CA VAL A 145 -1.04 -6.25 -0.03
C VAL A 145 -0.21 -5.04 0.38
N GLN A 146 -0.64 -4.28 1.39
CA GLN A 146 0.08 -3.09 1.80
C GLN A 146 1.38 -3.42 2.56
N ASN A 147 1.41 -4.51 3.34
CA ASN A 147 2.68 -5.00 3.90
C ASN A 147 3.66 -5.44 2.79
N PHE A 148 3.19 -6.14 1.76
CA PHE A 148 4.03 -6.48 0.60
C PHE A 148 4.58 -5.21 -0.07
N GLN A 149 3.72 -4.21 -0.34
CA GLN A 149 4.13 -2.95 -0.94
C GLN A 149 5.17 -2.22 -0.06
N ILE A 150 4.98 -2.17 1.26
CA ILE A 150 5.99 -1.62 2.19
C ILE A 150 7.34 -2.31 1.99
N HIS A 151 7.40 -3.63 1.91
CA HIS A 151 8.66 -4.34 1.65
C HIS A 151 9.29 -3.97 0.31
N VAL A 152 8.49 -3.87 -0.76
CA VAL A 152 8.98 -3.43 -2.09
C VAL A 152 9.59 -2.03 -2.00
N MET A 153 8.92 -1.10 -1.33
CA MET A 153 9.38 0.28 -1.20
C MET A 153 10.64 0.39 -0.34
N ARG A 154 10.71 -0.34 0.78
CA ARG A 154 11.91 -0.42 1.62
C ARG A 154 13.10 -0.99 0.85
N ASN A 155 12.89 -2.04 0.07
CA ASN A 155 13.93 -2.61 -0.78
C ASN A 155 14.40 -1.61 -1.85
N TYR A 156 13.50 -0.83 -2.44
CA TYR A 156 13.88 0.25 -3.35
C TYR A 156 14.79 1.27 -2.67
N LEU A 157 14.40 1.75 -1.48
CA LEU A 157 15.17 2.73 -0.71
C LEU A 157 16.55 2.20 -0.29
N ALA A 158 16.65 0.96 0.18
CA ALA A 158 17.92 0.31 0.55
C ALA A 158 18.95 0.27 -0.59
N ASN A 159 18.48 0.21 -1.85
CA ASN A 159 19.33 0.09 -3.03
C ASN A 159 19.51 1.42 -3.77
N HIS A 160 18.98 2.53 -3.24
CA HIS A 160 19.04 3.82 -3.90
C HIS A 160 20.22 4.65 -3.37
N ALA A 161 21.27 4.81 -4.19
CA ALA A 161 22.53 5.45 -3.78
C ALA A 161 22.34 6.83 -3.14
N ALA A 162 21.62 7.74 -3.81
CA ALA A 162 21.39 9.10 -3.30
C ALA A 162 20.63 9.13 -1.96
N TYR A 163 19.77 8.14 -1.70
CA TYR A 163 19.05 8.03 -0.44
C TYR A 163 19.95 7.46 0.67
N GLY A 164 20.75 6.43 0.36
CA GLY A 164 21.71 5.85 1.31
C GLY A 164 22.80 6.83 1.76
N ASP A 165 23.11 7.83 0.94
CA ASP A 165 24.06 8.92 1.27
C ASP A 165 23.41 10.09 2.03
N THR A 166 22.08 10.12 2.14
CA THR A 166 21.37 11.21 2.81
C THR A 166 21.51 11.10 4.33
N ILE A 167 21.92 12.20 4.98
CA ILE A 167 22.05 12.31 6.43
C ILE A 167 21.00 13.32 6.92
N HIS A 168 20.22 12.92 7.92
CA HIS A 168 19.25 13.77 8.61
C HIS A 168 19.60 13.83 10.10
N ASP A 169 19.75 15.04 10.67
CA ASP A 169 20.15 15.25 12.07
C ASP A 169 21.40 14.46 12.51
N GLY A 170 22.36 14.30 11.61
CA GLY A 170 23.59 13.53 11.87
C GLY A 170 23.41 12.01 11.83
N VAL A 171 22.22 11.51 11.46
CA VAL A 171 21.89 10.09 11.31
C VAL A 171 21.69 9.74 9.83
N PRO A 172 22.38 8.71 9.30
CA PRO A 172 22.12 8.22 7.95
C PRO A 172 20.70 7.70 7.78
N LEU A 173 20.06 8.02 6.66
CA LEU A 173 18.77 7.45 6.32
C LEU A 173 18.93 6.00 5.82
N LEU A 174 18.06 5.13 6.34
CA LEU A 174 18.00 3.71 6.02
C LEU A 174 16.63 3.39 5.40
N ALA A 175 16.50 2.19 4.84
CA ALA A 175 15.22 1.71 4.30
C ALA A 175 14.08 1.69 5.33
N THR A 176 14.40 1.62 6.62
CA THR A 176 13.43 1.66 7.71
C THR A 176 13.25 3.05 8.31
N SER A 177 13.99 4.06 7.83
CA SER A 177 13.83 5.43 8.30
C SER A 177 12.45 5.96 7.90
N VAL A 178 11.79 6.52 8.90
CA VAL A 178 10.51 7.23 8.85
C VAL A 178 10.59 8.34 9.90
N GLY A 179 9.75 9.36 9.82
CA GLY A 179 9.67 10.36 10.88
C GLY A 179 9.81 11.80 10.41
N GLU A 180 9.84 12.70 11.40
CA GLU A 180 9.89 14.15 11.26
C GLU A 180 11.28 14.61 10.81
N HIS A 181 11.51 14.53 9.50
CA HIS A 181 12.66 15.08 8.82
C HIS A 181 12.51 16.57 8.46
N CYS A 182 11.43 17.20 8.91
CA CYS A 182 11.19 18.62 8.78
C CYS A 182 10.62 19.21 10.08
N GLU A 183 11.04 20.43 10.41
CA GLU A 183 10.48 21.16 11.54
C GLU A 183 9.00 21.45 11.29
N SER A 184 8.20 21.40 12.36
CA SER A 184 6.75 21.65 12.30
C SER A 184 6.40 23.14 12.10
N THR A 185 7.39 24.01 12.19
CA THR A 185 7.31 25.46 11.98
C THR A 185 7.70 25.82 10.55
N LEU A 186 6.74 26.28 9.76
CA LEU A 186 7.03 27.07 8.57
C LEU A 186 7.41 28.47 9.06
N ASP A 187 8.69 28.84 8.99
CA ASP A 187 9.15 30.18 9.37
C ASP A 187 8.57 31.31 8.49
N VAL A 188 7.95 30.94 7.36
CA VAL A 188 7.41 31.89 6.38
C VAL A 188 6.13 31.31 5.76
N ASP A 189 5.11 32.16 5.59
CA ASP A 189 3.97 31.86 4.74
C ASP A 189 4.46 31.54 3.32
N VAL A 190 4.38 30.27 2.92
CA VAL A 190 4.73 29.86 1.56
C VAL A 190 3.64 30.37 0.62
N VAL A 191 3.92 31.48 -0.06
CA VAL A 191 3.10 31.96 -1.17
C VAL A 191 3.31 31.00 -2.33
N ILE A 192 2.41 30.04 -2.50
CA ILE A 192 2.35 29.23 -3.72
C ILE A 192 1.86 30.16 -4.83
N PRO A 193 2.69 30.51 -5.82
CA PRO A 193 2.22 31.33 -6.93
C PRO A 193 1.14 30.54 -7.67
N THR A 194 -0.07 31.10 -7.76
CA THR A 194 -1.13 30.57 -8.63
C THR A 194 -0.67 30.70 -10.08
N GLN A 195 0.05 29.70 -10.58
CA GLN A 195 0.10 29.45 -12.01
C GLN A 195 -1.24 28.83 -12.39
N SER A 196 -2.14 29.66 -12.91
CA SER A 196 -3.23 29.18 -13.75
C SER A 196 -2.58 28.51 -14.95
N GLN A 197 -2.37 27.20 -14.86
CA GLN A 197 -2.14 26.38 -16.02
C GLN A 197 -3.49 26.37 -16.75
N ASN A 198 -3.64 27.23 -17.75
CA ASN A 198 -4.66 27.07 -18.79
C ASN A 198 -4.31 25.79 -19.55
N LEU A 199 -4.65 24.64 -18.95
CA LEU A 199 -4.69 23.36 -19.63
C LEU A 199 -5.88 23.43 -20.59
N SER A 200 -5.67 24.07 -21.72
CA SER A 200 -6.53 23.86 -22.88
C SER A 200 -6.43 22.37 -23.22
N PRO A 201 -7.55 21.62 -23.29
CA PRO A 201 -7.51 20.22 -23.68
C PRO A 201 -6.83 20.13 -25.05
N THR A 202 -5.62 19.58 -25.08
CA THR A 202 -4.76 19.62 -26.26
C THR A 202 -5.25 18.70 -27.38
N THR A 203 -6.29 17.92 -27.15
CA THR A 203 -6.96 17.13 -28.19
C THR A 203 -8.42 16.84 -27.82
N SER A 204 -9.35 17.16 -28.73
CA SER A 204 -10.72 16.66 -28.68
C SER A 204 -10.72 15.15 -28.90
N VAL A 205 -11.23 14.38 -27.94
CA VAL A 205 -11.53 12.96 -28.17
C VAL A 205 -12.76 12.89 -29.07
N SER A 206 -12.59 12.45 -30.32
CA SER A 206 -13.69 12.35 -31.29
C SER A 206 -14.85 11.53 -30.72
N GLY A 207 -16.05 12.12 -30.69
CA GLY A 207 -17.26 11.50 -30.15
C GLY A 207 -17.48 11.66 -28.64
N CYS A 208 -16.62 12.41 -27.92
CA CYS A 208 -16.79 12.70 -26.50
C CYS A 208 -16.81 14.22 -26.26
N THR A 209 -17.80 14.70 -25.51
CA THR A 209 -17.91 16.13 -25.11
C THR A 209 -17.68 16.22 -23.60
N PRO A 210 -16.60 16.86 -23.12
CA PRO A 210 -16.37 17.03 -21.70
C PRO A 210 -17.51 17.83 -21.05
N SER A 211 -17.87 17.49 -19.81
CA SER A 211 -18.78 18.27 -18.97
C SER A 211 -18.33 18.19 -17.52
N GLU A 212 -18.99 18.93 -16.62
CA GLU A 212 -18.70 18.88 -15.17
C GLU A 212 -18.76 17.45 -14.59
N THR A 213 -19.47 16.53 -15.25
CA THR A 213 -19.61 15.14 -14.83
C THR A 213 -18.96 14.14 -15.79
N MET A 214 -18.28 14.60 -16.85
CA MET A 214 -17.76 13.73 -17.91
C MET A 214 -16.32 14.12 -18.30
N LEU A 215 -15.38 13.24 -17.97
CA LEU A 215 -13.97 13.36 -18.36
C LEU A 215 -13.70 12.53 -19.62
N CYS A 216 -13.25 13.19 -20.70
CA CYS A 216 -12.89 12.52 -21.94
C CYS A 216 -11.38 12.23 -21.97
N MET A 217 -10.99 10.97 -22.05
CA MET A 217 -9.58 10.55 -22.17
C MET A 217 -9.38 9.56 -23.31
N LYS A 218 -8.24 9.65 -24.03
CA LYS A 218 -7.82 8.67 -25.03
C LYS A 218 -6.71 7.81 -24.45
N VAL A 219 -7.00 6.54 -24.15
CA VAL A 219 -5.99 5.60 -23.69
C VAL A 219 -5.20 5.11 -24.91
N GLY A 220 -3.91 5.43 -24.98
CA GLY A 220 -3.01 4.90 -25.99
C GLY A 220 -2.80 3.40 -25.80
N ALA A 221 -2.76 2.63 -26.89
CA ALA A 221 -2.67 1.17 -26.89
C ALA A 221 -1.37 0.58 -26.28
N VAL A 222 -0.51 1.40 -25.67
CA VAL A 222 0.68 0.93 -24.94
C VAL A 222 0.35 0.53 -23.49
N SER A 223 -0.84 0.87 -22.99
CA SER A 223 -1.24 0.54 -21.59
C SER A 223 -2.19 -0.65 -21.44
N LEU A 224 -2.57 -1.35 -22.51
CA LEU A 224 -3.55 -2.44 -22.44
C LEU A 224 -2.97 -3.84 -22.10
N LEU A 225 -1.64 -3.94 -21.91
CA LEU A 225 -0.98 -5.22 -21.55
C LEU A 225 -0.77 -5.39 -20.03
N ILE A 226 -1.09 -4.39 -19.20
CA ILE A 226 -0.88 -4.46 -17.73
C ILE A 226 -2.20 -4.58 -16.94
N MET A 227 -3.37 -4.39 -17.57
CA MET A 227 -4.67 -4.40 -16.88
C MET A 227 -5.65 -5.49 -17.38
N GLY A 228 -5.13 -6.65 -17.76
CA GLY A 228 -5.92 -7.71 -18.40
C GLY A 228 -6.66 -8.71 -17.50
N HIS A 229 -6.70 -8.55 -16.16
CA HIS A 229 -7.33 -9.56 -15.28
C HIS A 229 -8.19 -9.03 -14.12
N TRP A 230 -8.42 -7.71 -14.00
CA TRP A 230 -9.13 -7.15 -12.83
C TRP A 230 -10.38 -6.31 -13.16
N PHE A 231 -10.80 -6.24 -14.42
CA PHE A 231 -11.96 -5.42 -14.84
C PHE A 231 -13.07 -6.25 -15.50
N ILE A 232 -13.38 -7.42 -14.94
CA ILE A 232 -14.64 -8.13 -15.23
C ILE A 232 -15.34 -8.45 -13.92
N LEU A 233 -15.77 -7.41 -13.21
CA LEU A 233 -16.95 -7.43 -12.35
C LEU A 233 -17.29 -5.98 -12.02
N VAL A 234 -18.57 -5.63 -12.02
CA VAL A 234 -19.12 -4.29 -11.74
C VAL A 234 -19.07 -3.29 -12.91
N LEU A 235 -19.76 -3.65 -14.00
CA LEU A 235 -20.52 -2.66 -14.76
C LEU A 235 -21.87 -3.24 -15.19
N HIS A 236 -22.78 -3.38 -14.23
CA HIS A 236 -24.21 -3.50 -14.53
C HIS A 236 -24.76 -2.10 -14.79
N CYS A 237 -24.54 -1.58 -16.00
CA CYS A 237 -25.35 -0.49 -16.53
C CYS A 237 -25.91 -0.92 -17.89
N ARG A 238 -27.24 -0.93 -17.97
CA ARG A 238 -28.06 -1.43 -19.08
C ARG A 238 -27.53 -0.96 -20.45
N ILE A 239 -27.16 -1.90 -21.31
CA ILE A 239 -27.07 -1.68 -22.76
C ILE A 239 -28.15 -2.56 -23.42
N LEU A 240 -29.10 -1.89 -24.09
CA LEU A 240 -30.06 -2.50 -25.00
C LEU A 240 -29.33 -3.03 -26.26
N PRO A 241 -29.84 -4.11 -26.89
CA PRO A 241 -29.10 -4.90 -27.86
C PRO A 241 -29.11 -4.24 -29.24
N GLY A 242 -27.93 -4.08 -29.84
CA GLY A 242 -27.84 -3.62 -31.22
C GLY A 242 -26.41 -3.52 -31.72
N ALA A 243 -26.00 -4.56 -32.44
CA ALA A 243 -24.86 -4.61 -33.36
C ALA A 243 -23.46 -4.43 -32.74
N PHE A 244 -22.70 -5.52 -32.67
CA PHE A 244 -21.47 -5.63 -33.47
C PHE A 244 -21.07 -7.10 -33.59
N ASP A 245 -21.15 -7.58 -34.84
CA ASP A 245 -20.71 -8.88 -35.33
C ASP A 245 -19.23 -8.76 -35.71
N LEU A 246 -18.36 -9.61 -35.12
CA LEU A 246 -17.01 -9.84 -35.60
C LEU A 246 -16.68 -11.33 -35.48
N LYS A 247 -17.00 -12.02 -36.58
CA LYS A 247 -16.39 -13.24 -37.15
C LYS A 247 -15.27 -13.89 -36.33
N GLN A 248 -15.57 -15.12 -35.90
CA GLN A 248 -14.63 -16.13 -35.46
C GLN A 248 -13.59 -16.49 -36.53
N GLY A 249 -12.33 -16.63 -36.11
CA GLY A 249 -11.28 -17.33 -36.83
C GLY A 249 -10.58 -18.35 -35.93
N SER A 250 -10.87 -19.63 -36.19
CA SER A 250 -10.03 -20.83 -35.98
C SER A 250 -9.14 -20.92 -34.73
N GLN A 251 -9.60 -21.60 -33.66
CA GLN A 251 -9.21 -22.97 -33.26
C GLN A 251 -7.71 -23.20 -32.99
N ASP A 252 -7.36 -23.24 -31.69
CA ASP A 252 -6.44 -24.23 -31.14
C ASP A 252 -7.09 -24.87 -29.91
N THR A 253 -7.29 -26.18 -29.98
CA THR A 253 -8.00 -27.01 -29.01
C THR A 253 -7.00 -27.82 -28.20
N THR A 254 -6.65 -27.34 -27.00
CA THR A 254 -6.10 -28.20 -25.95
C THR A 254 -6.70 -27.83 -24.58
N PRO A 255 -7.31 -28.78 -23.83
CA PRO A 255 -7.95 -28.48 -22.56
C PRO A 255 -6.93 -28.42 -21.43
N LYS A 256 -6.61 -27.22 -20.93
CA LYS A 256 -5.91 -27.09 -19.64
C LYS A 256 -6.93 -27.27 -18.51
N ARG A 257 -6.85 -28.41 -17.83
CA ARG A 257 -7.54 -28.71 -16.56
C ARG A 257 -7.21 -27.63 -15.53
N TYR A 258 -8.25 -26.97 -15.03
CA TYR A 258 -8.22 -26.26 -13.75
C TYR A 258 -8.28 -27.31 -12.62
N ILE A 259 -7.30 -27.28 -11.71
CA ILE A 259 -7.34 -28.02 -10.44
C ILE A 259 -7.70 -26.99 -9.37
N PRO A 260 -8.85 -27.12 -8.66
CA PRO A 260 -9.16 -26.23 -7.55
C PRO A 260 -8.27 -26.62 -6.36
N PHE A 261 -7.58 -25.64 -5.78
CA PHE A 261 -6.85 -25.84 -4.52
C PHE A 261 -7.87 -25.82 -3.37
N VAL A 262 -8.01 -26.97 -2.74
CA VAL A 262 -8.87 -27.20 -1.58
C VAL A 262 -8.15 -26.72 -0.32
N GLU A 263 -8.90 -25.99 0.49
CA GLU A 263 -8.64 -25.59 1.86
C GLU A 263 -8.09 -26.73 2.73
N ALA A 264 -7.03 -26.45 3.48
CA ALA A 264 -6.61 -27.28 4.61
C ALA A 264 -6.43 -26.41 5.84
N ARG A 265 -7.51 -26.28 6.63
CA ARG A 265 -7.46 -25.92 8.04
C ARG A 265 -6.56 -26.91 8.79
N ARG A 266 -5.56 -26.39 9.50
CA ARG A 266 -5.15 -26.82 10.85
C ARG A 266 -4.53 -25.65 11.59
#